data_AF-A0A7C3QG27-F1
#
_entry.id   AF-A0A7C3QG27-F1
#
_cell.length_a   1.000
_cell.length_b   1.000
_cell.length_c   1.000
_cell.angle_alpha   90.00
_cell.angle_beta   90.00
_cell.angle_gamma   90.00
#
_symmetry.space_group_name_H-M   'P 1'
#
loop_
_entity.id
_entity.type
_entity.pdbx_description
1 polymer ?
#
loop_
_entity_poly.entity_id
_entity_poly.type
_entity_poly.pdbx_seq_one_letter_code
_entity_poly.pdbx_strand_id
1 'polypeptide(L)' 'MNEMGSLLERADKYLQSARLLLDAGDYESSVSRTYYAMFFAAEAALLSKNISSSSA' A
#
# COMPACT_ATOMS: atom_id res chain seq x y z
N MET A 1 5.51 -0.01 -17.19
CA MET A 1 5.53 0.55 -15.81
C MET A 1 6.68 -0.09 -15.07
N ASN A 2 7.46 0.66 -14.29
CA ASN A 2 8.54 0.08 -13.48
C ASN A 2 7.99 -0.45 -12.15
N GLU A 3 8.77 -1.26 -11.44
CA GLU A 3 8.35 -1.91 -10.19
C GLU A 3 7.92 -0.91 -9.11
N MET A 4 8.66 0.20 -8.93
CA MET A 4 8.27 1.30 -8.04
C MET A 4 6.88 1.86 -8.38
N GLY A 5 6.61 2.11 -9.66
CA GLY A 5 5.30 2.60 -10.11
C GLY A 5 4.17 1.62 -9.80
N SER A 6 4.41 0.31 -9.97
CA SER A 6 3.45 -0.74 -9.64
C SER A 6 3.15 -0.81 -8.14
N LEU A 7 4.16 -0.63 -7.29
CA LEU A 7 3.98 -0.58 -5.83
C LEU A 7 3.15 0.64 -5.40
N LEU A 8 3.46 1.82 -5.95
CA LEU A 8 2.69 3.04 -5.65
C LEU A 8 1.25 2.96 -6.15
N GLU A 9 1.00 2.38 -7.34
CA GLU A 9 -0.36 2.16 -7.84
C GLU A 9 -1.15 1.21 -6.92
N ARG A 10 -0.51 0.15 -6.42
CA ARG A 10 -1.14 -0.76 -5.44
C ARG A 10 -1.44 -0.05 -4.13
N ALA A 11 -0.53 0.77 -3.63
CA ALA A 11 -0.75 1.56 -2.43
C ALA A 11 -1.97 2.47 -2.58
N ASP A 12 -2.08 3.17 -3.70
CA ASP A 12 -3.18 4.10 -3.98
C ASP A 12 -4.53 3.38 -4.07
N LYS A 13 -4.58 2.22 -4.76
CA LYS A 13 -5.77 1.35 -4.81
C LYS A 13 -6.20 0.87 -3.42
N TYR A 14 -5.24 0.58 -2.54
CA TYR A 14 -5.54 0.17 -1.17
C TYR A 14 -6.06 1.33 -0.32
N LEU A 15 -5.56 2.56 -0.51
CA LEU A 15 -6.11 3.75 0.15
C LEU A 15 -7.54 4.05 -0.31
N GLN A 16 -7.81 3.92 -1.62
CA GLN A 16 -9.17 4.03 -2.15
C GLN A 16 -10.10 3.02 -1.50
N SER A 17 -9.66 1.77 -1.36
CA SER A 17 -10.43 0.70 -0.70
C SER A 17 -10.63 0.99 0.79
N ALA A 18 -9.57 1.43 1.49
CA ALA A 18 -9.64 1.80 2.90
C ALA A 18 -10.66 2.92 3.15
N ARG A 19 -10.75 3.89 2.22
CA ARG A 19 -11.74 4.96 2.31
C ARG A 19 -13.16 4.45 2.16
N LEU A 20 -13.44 3.59 1.18
CA LEU A 20 -14.76 2.98 1.01
C LEU A 20 -15.18 2.16 2.25
N LEU A 21 -14.25 1.41 2.82
CA LEU A 21 -14.49 0.60 4.03
C LEU A 21 -14.74 1.47 5.27
N LEU A 22 -13.99 2.58 5.40
CA LEU A 22 -14.19 3.55 6.47
C LEU A 22 -15.60 4.16 6.39
N ASP A 23 -16.01 4.60 5.20
CA ASP A 23 -17.32 5.20 4.97
C ASP A 23 -18.46 4.17 5.18
N ALA A 24 -18.18 2.88 5.00
CA ALA A 24 -19.12 1.77 5.28
C ALA A 24 -19.15 1.32 6.76
N GLY A 25 -18.30 1.88 7.62
CA GLY A 25 -18.19 1.49 9.04
C GLY A 25 -17.41 0.18 9.28
N ASP A 26 -16.77 -0.39 8.25
CA ASP A 26 -15.89 -1.55 8.39
C ASP A 26 -14.46 -1.09 8.72
N TYR A 27 -14.27 -0.75 10.00
CA TYR A 27 -13.03 -0.18 10.49
C TYR A 27 -11.86 -1.17 10.47
N GLU A 28 -12.10 -2.44 10.79
CA GLU A 28 -11.04 -3.46 10.82
C GLU A 28 -10.45 -3.68 9.43
N SER A 29 -11.32 -3.84 8.42
CA SER A 29 -10.88 -3.95 7.04
C SER A 29 -10.21 -2.66 6.55
N SER A 30 -10.72 -1.49 6.94
CA SER A 30 -10.12 -0.20 6.57
C SER A 30 -8.70 -0.05 7.09
N VAL A 31 -8.46 -0.40 8.36
CA VAL A 31 -7.11 -0.40 8.97
C VAL A 31 -6.18 -1.37 8.25
N SER A 32 -6.66 -2.60 7.96
CA SER A 32 -5.88 -3.60 7.22
C SER A 32 -5.46 -3.08 5.84
N ARG A 33 -6.37 -2.46 5.08
CA ARG A 33 -6.05 -1.85 3.78
C ARG A 33 -5.05 -0.69 3.91
N THR A 34 -5.19 0.14 4.94
CA THR A 34 -4.27 1.24 5.19
C THR A 34 -2.85 0.73 5.50
N TYR A 35 -2.72 -0.32 6.32
CA TYR A 35 -1.43 -0.96 6.60
C TYR A 35 -0.73 -1.43 5.32
N TYR A 36 -1.44 -2.16 4.45
CA TYR A 36 -0.84 -2.65 3.21
C TYR A 36 -0.52 -1.52 2.21
N ALA A 37 -1.29 -0.44 2.20
CA ALA A 37 -0.93 0.74 1.42
C ALA A 37 0.41 1.33 1.88
N MET A 38 0.59 1.49 3.20
CA MET A 38 1.85 1.95 3.79
C MET A 38 3.00 0.98 3.49
N PHE A 39 2.76 -0.33 3.55
CA PHE A 39 3.73 -1.36 3.22
C PHE A 39 4.24 -1.22 1.78
N PHE A 40 3.36 -1.15 0.78
CA PHE A 40 3.78 -0.99 -0.63
C PHE A 40 4.49 0.35 -0.87
N ALA A 41 4.04 1.42 -0.21
CA ALA A 41 4.73 2.71 -0.29
C ALA A 41 6.15 2.64 0.32
N ALA A 42 6.33 1.92 1.42
CA ALA A 42 7.63 1.71 2.04
C ALA A 42 8.56 0.84 1.15
N GLU A 43 8.04 -0.23 0.53
CA GLU A 43 8.81 -1.02 -0.44
C GLU A 43 9.26 -0.16 -1.63
N ALA A 44 8.38 0.68 -2.17
CA ALA A 44 8.73 1.61 -3.25
C ALA A 44 9.82 2.61 -2.82
N ALA A 45 9.74 3.11 -1.58
CA ALA A 45 10.74 4.02 -1.03
C ALA A 45 12.11 3.35 -0.86
N LEU A 46 12.16 2.09 -0.40
CA LEU A 46 13.39 1.31 -0.31
C LEU A 46 13.99 1.03 -1.69
N LEU A 47 13.16 0.65 -2.66
CA LEU A 47 13.58 0.40 -4.03
C LEU A 47 14.17 1.66 -4.69
N SER A 48 13.65 2.86 -4.36
CA SER A 48 14.23 4.14 -4.81
C SER A 48 15.68 4.37 -4.34
N LYS A 49 16.12 3.62 -3.32
CA LYS A 49 17.47 3.62 -2.77
C LYS A 49 18.28 2.39 -3.19
N ASN A 50 17.78 1.58 -4.13
CA ASN A 50 18.35 0.28 -4.51
C ASN A 50 18.46 -0.70 -3.33
N ILE A 51 17.58 -0.57 -2.33
CA ILE A 51 17.48 -1.51 -1.22
C ILE A 51 16.33 -2.46 -1.53
N SER A 52 16.63 -3.75 -1.71
CA SER A 52 15.61 -4.78 -1.87
C SER A 52 15.11 -5.22 -0.50
N SER A 53 13.82 -4.99 -0.21
CA SER A 53 13.12 -5.67 0.87
C SER A 53 12.46 -6.94 0.32
N SER A 54 12.84 -8.10 0.86
CA SER A 54 12.10 -9.34 0.62
C SER A 54 11.25 -9.61 1.86
N SER A 55 9.94 -9.69 1.67
CA SER A 55 9.00 -10.12 2.69
C SER A 55 8.71 -11.60 2.46
N ALA A 56 9.08 -12.46 3.41
CA ALA A 56 8.88 -13.90 3.36
C ALA A 56 7.40 -14.29 3.50
#